data_AF-A0A7S1MF74-F1
#
_entry.id   AF-A0A7S1MF74-F1
#
_cell.length_a   1.000
_cell.length_b   1.000
_cell.length_c   1.000
_cell.angle_alpha   90.00
_cell.angle_beta   90.00
_cell.angle_gamma   90.00
#
_symmetry.space_group_name_H-M   'P 1'
#
loop_
_entity.id
_entity.type
_entity.pdbx_description
1 polymer ?
#
loop_
_entity_poly.entity_id
_entity_poly.type
_entity_poly.pdbx_seq_one_letter_code
_entity_poly.pdbx_strand_id
1 'polypeptide(L)'
;GRAFLRLPSPERQHPDMAALVRQVLERPELRDADVRVAVWVSQFVEPAARGLGVDQLILAEVLRVARERGYTFVLFIMDARSPGLLERLRKYYRRQGCEPIPDENPLGIRHGMLRVVPPVQ
;
A
#
# COMPACT_ATOMS: atom_id res chain seq x y z
N GLY A 1 -13.00 17.41 15.29
CA GLY A 1 -12.85 15.96 15.59
C GLY A 1 -11.50 15.50 15.12
N ARG A 2 -10.74 14.76 15.92
CA ARG A 2 -9.45 14.20 15.48
C ARG A 2 -9.75 13.05 14.52
N ALA A 3 -9.54 13.28 13.22
CA ALA A 3 -9.52 12.21 12.23
C ALA A 3 -8.30 11.34 12.54
N PHE A 4 -8.46 10.33 13.39
CA PHE A 4 -7.43 9.34 13.58
C PHE A 4 -7.48 8.38 12.40
N LEU A 5 -6.40 8.34 11.62
CA LEU A 5 -6.08 7.28 10.66
C LEU A 5 -5.86 5.97 11.43
N ARG A 6 -6.90 5.42 12.06
CA ARG A 6 -6.85 4.07 12.60
C ARG A 6 -7.03 3.12 11.43
N LEU A 7 -6.04 2.27 11.22
CA LEU A 7 -6.23 1.10 10.35
C LEU A 7 -7.42 0.29 10.89
N PRO A 8 -8.36 -0.14 10.02
CA PRO A 8 -9.54 -0.92 10.42
C PRO A 8 -9.15 -2.26 11.04
N SER A 9 -10.12 -3.12 11.36
CA SER A 9 -9.77 -4.52 11.66
C SER A 9 -9.28 -5.19 10.37
N PRO A 10 -8.22 -6.03 10.40
CA PRO A 10 -7.84 -6.87 9.26
C PRO A 10 -8.98 -7.78 8.76
N GLU A 11 -9.93 -8.10 9.63
CA GLU A 11 -11.10 -8.93 9.30
C GLU A 11 -12.17 -8.16 8.51
N ARG A 12 -12.06 -6.83 8.41
CA ARG A 12 -13.01 -6.00 7.66
C ARG A 12 -12.35 -5.48 6.38
N GLN A 13 -12.53 -6.22 5.29
CA GLN A 13 -11.99 -5.90 3.98
C GLN A 13 -13.07 -5.90 2.90
N HIS A 14 -12.78 -5.22 1.79
CA HIS A 14 -13.60 -5.31 0.58
C HIS A 14 -13.57 -6.76 0.06
N PRO A 15 -14.70 -7.34 -0.37
CA PRO A 15 -14.75 -8.73 -0.84
C PRO A 15 -13.74 -9.02 -1.97
N ASP A 16 -13.53 -8.08 -2.88
CA ASP A 16 -12.59 -8.27 -4.00
C ASP A 16 -11.12 -7.96 -3.68
N MET A 17 -10.78 -7.71 -2.41
CA MET A 17 -9.40 -7.40 -2.01
C MET A 17 -8.44 -8.57 -2.28
N ALA A 18 -8.88 -9.80 -2.02
CA ALA A 18 -8.08 -10.99 -2.30
C ALA A 18 -7.85 -11.18 -3.80
N ALA A 19 -8.87 -10.92 -4.63
CA ALA A 19 -8.73 -10.97 -6.10
C ALA A 19 -7.69 -9.96 -6.60
N LEU A 20 -7.72 -8.72 -6.09
CA LEU A 20 -6.71 -7.71 -6.39
C LEU A 20 -5.29 -8.18 -6.03
N VAL A 21 -5.09 -8.70 -4.81
CA VAL A 21 -3.77 -9.15 -4.37
C VAL A 21 -3.24 -10.29 -5.23
N ARG A 22 -4.08 -11.28 -5.56
CA ARG A 22 -3.70 -12.38 -6.46
C ARG A 22 -3.27 -11.88 -7.83
N GLN A 23 -4.02 -10.92 -8.39
CA GLN A 23 -3.70 -10.34 -9.69
C GLN A 23 -2.36 -9.60 -9.65
N VAL A 24 -2.14 -8.74 -8.65
CA VAL A 24 -0.93 -7.91 -8.54
C VAL A 24 0.33 -8.76 -8.32
N LEU A 25 0.23 -9.81 -7.51
CA LEU A 25 1.37 -10.67 -7.20
C LEU A 25 1.52 -11.84 -8.16
N GLU A 26 0.59 -12.04 -9.10
CA GLU A 26 0.53 -13.20 -9.98
C GLU A 26 0.47 -14.53 -9.21
N ARG A 27 -0.29 -14.55 -8.10
CA ARG A 27 -0.40 -15.68 -7.16
C ARG A 27 -1.84 -16.16 -6.98
N PRO A 28 -2.42 -16.90 -7.93
CA PRO A 28 -3.81 -17.35 -7.86
C PRO A 28 -4.08 -18.29 -6.67
N GLU A 29 -3.06 -18.93 -6.13
CA GLU A 29 -3.13 -19.90 -5.04
C GLU A 29 -3.28 -19.29 -3.64
N LEU A 30 -3.11 -17.97 -3.49
CA LEU A 30 -3.30 -17.30 -2.19
C LEU A 30 -4.72 -17.50 -1.71
N ARG A 31 -4.90 -17.89 -0.43
CA ARG A 31 -6.22 -18.07 0.18
C ARG A 31 -6.71 -16.75 0.76
N ASP A 32 -8.02 -16.53 0.77
CA ASP A 32 -8.61 -15.29 1.31
C ASP A 32 -8.20 -15.04 2.77
N ALA A 33 -8.10 -16.11 3.59
CA ALA A 33 -7.70 -16.03 4.99
C ALA A 33 -6.26 -15.48 5.19
N ASP A 34 -5.40 -15.61 4.18
CA ASP A 34 -4.02 -15.12 4.20
C ASP A 34 -3.91 -13.68 3.65
N VAL A 35 -5.01 -13.13 3.10
CA VAL A 35 -5.05 -11.77 2.57
C VAL A 35 -5.64 -10.81 3.58
N ARG A 36 -4.77 -10.00 4.18
CA ARG A 36 -5.10 -8.95 5.14
C ARG A 36 -4.42 -7.66 4.73
N VAL A 37 -5.19 -6.75 4.11
CA VAL A 37 -4.65 -5.55 3.48
C VAL A 37 -4.94 -4.30 4.32
N ALA A 38 -3.89 -3.60 4.73
CA ALA A 38 -3.97 -2.26 5.29
C ALA A 38 -4.02 -1.24 4.14
N VAL A 39 -5.05 -0.40 4.09
CA VAL A 39 -5.13 0.68 3.09
C VAL A 39 -4.48 1.95 3.66
N TRP A 40 -3.55 2.50 2.90
CA TRP A 40 -2.83 3.73 3.23
C TRP A 40 -2.88 4.69 2.06
N VAL A 41 -3.22 5.95 2.32
CA VAL A 41 -3.13 7.00 1.31
C VAL A 41 -1.75 7.65 1.43
N SER A 42 -0.98 7.65 0.35
CA SER A 42 0.34 8.27 0.33
C SER A 42 0.22 9.73 0.75
N GLN A 43 0.93 10.11 1.80
CA GLN A 43 0.95 11.49 2.29
C GLN A 43 1.91 12.33 1.46
N PHE A 44 1.57 13.60 1.28
CA PHE A 44 2.45 14.57 0.66
C PHE A 44 3.60 14.92 1.60
N VAL A 45 4.84 14.85 1.10
CA VAL A 45 6.02 15.36 1.79
C VAL A 45 6.38 16.74 1.24
N GLU A 46 6.34 17.72 2.13
CA GLU A 46 6.70 19.12 1.86
C GLU A 46 8.09 19.18 1.20
N PRO A 47 8.28 19.96 0.12
CA PRO A 47 9.56 20.07 -0.58
C PRO A 47 10.77 20.29 0.33
N ALA A 48 10.63 21.12 1.36
CA ALA A 48 11.69 21.42 2.32
C ALA A 48 12.13 20.21 3.17
N ALA A 49 11.29 19.19 3.31
CA ALA A 49 11.58 17.96 4.06
C ALA A 49 12.07 16.81 3.16
N ARG A 50 12.15 17.02 1.84
CA ARG A 50 12.60 16.00 0.89
C ARG A 50 14.12 15.79 1.00
N GLY A 51 14.56 14.58 0.69
CA GLY A 51 15.98 14.21 0.80
C GLY A 51 16.44 13.88 2.22
N LEU A 52 15.59 14.06 3.23
CA LEU A 52 15.86 13.72 4.62
C LEU A 52 15.42 12.29 5.00
N GLY A 53 14.90 11.51 4.06
CA GLY A 53 14.43 10.14 4.28
C GLY A 53 13.16 10.02 5.14
N VAL A 54 12.45 11.13 5.38
CA VAL A 54 11.23 11.16 6.22
C VAL A 54 10.18 10.17 5.73
N ASP A 55 10.00 10.06 4.43
CA ASP A 55 9.05 9.15 3.82
C ASP A 55 9.44 7.66 3.99
N GLN A 56 10.73 7.34 4.01
CA GLN A 56 11.22 5.99 4.29
C GLN A 56 10.96 5.62 5.75
N LEU A 57 11.15 6.56 6.68
CA LEU A 57 10.82 6.37 8.09
C LEU A 57 9.31 6.17 8.28
N ILE A 58 8.49 6.96 7.60
CA ILE A 58 7.03 6.80 7.61
C ILE A 58 6.64 5.43 7.03
N LEU A 59 7.22 5.03 5.90
CA LEU A 59 6.92 3.73 5.29
C LEU A 59 7.32 2.57 6.23
N ALA A 60 8.51 2.64 6.83
CA ALA A 60 8.98 1.64 7.78
C ALA A 60 8.03 1.52 8.98
N GLU A 61 7.56 2.64 9.50
CA GLU A 61 6.61 2.69 10.60
C GLU A 61 5.24 2.12 10.20
N VAL A 62 4.74 2.46 9.01
CA VAL A 62 3.50 1.89 8.47
C VAL A 62 3.61 0.37 8.35
N LEU A 63 4.72 -0.15 7.84
CA LEU A 63 4.95 -1.60 7.74
C LEU A 63 5.06 -2.26 9.12
N ARG A 64 5.72 -1.61 10.08
CA ARG A 64 5.82 -2.10 11.47
C ARG A 64 4.43 -2.20 12.11
N VAL A 65 3.63 -1.14 12.01
CA VAL A 65 2.26 -1.11 12.57
C VAL A 65 1.35 -2.10 11.86
N ALA A 66 1.46 -2.23 10.54
CA ALA A 66 0.69 -3.21 9.77
C ALA A 66 1.00 -4.64 10.25
N ARG A 67 2.28 -4.96 10.44
CA ARG A 67 2.73 -6.26 10.97
C ARG A 67 2.20 -6.53 12.37
N GLU A 68 2.32 -5.58 13.29
CA GLU A 68 1.84 -5.71 14.68
C GLU A 68 0.33 -5.92 14.76
N ARG A 69 -0.41 -5.41 13.78
CA ARG A 69 -1.86 -5.59 13.66
C ARG A 69 -2.26 -6.81 12.84
N GLY A 70 -1.31 -7.64 12.39
CA GLY A 70 -1.60 -8.87 11.68
C GLY A 70 -2.03 -8.69 10.22
N TYR A 71 -1.68 -7.56 9.60
CA TYR A 71 -1.82 -7.38 8.15
C TYR A 71 -0.68 -8.10 7.40
N THR A 72 -1.01 -8.63 6.23
CA THR A 72 -0.06 -9.29 5.32
C THR A 72 0.34 -8.39 4.14
N PHE A 73 -0.47 -7.39 3.82
CA PHE A 73 -0.18 -6.44 2.74
C PHE A 73 -0.51 -5.00 3.13
N VAL A 74 0.13 -4.04 2.47
CA VAL A 74 -0.24 -2.61 2.48
C VAL A 74 -0.57 -2.17 1.06
N LEU A 75 -1.74 -1.56 0.90
CA LEU A 75 -2.19 -0.93 -0.33
C LEU A 75 -1.99 0.58 -0.23
N PHE A 76 -1.10 1.13 -1.04
CA PHE A 76 -0.86 2.55 -1.20
C PHE A 76 -1.75 3.12 -2.30
N ILE A 77 -2.57 4.11 -1.96
CA ILE A 77 -3.26 4.93 -2.95
C ILE A 77 -2.51 6.25 -3.08
N MET A 78 -2.02 6.54 -4.27
CA MET A 78 -1.27 7.75 -4.58
C MET A 78 -2.20 8.82 -5.13
N ASP A 79 -2.19 10.00 -4.50
CA ASP A 79 -2.77 11.20 -5.08
C ASP A 79 -1.73 11.86 -6.00
N ALA A 80 -1.80 11.53 -7.29
CA ALA A 80 -0.95 12.14 -8.32
C ALA A 80 -1.80 13.02 -9.23
N ARG A 81 -1.53 14.33 -9.19
CA ARG A 81 -2.24 15.34 -10.01
C ARG A 81 -1.72 15.44 -11.46
N SER A 82 -0.67 14.70 -11.81
CA SER A 82 -0.13 14.65 -13.16
C SER A 82 0.47 13.28 -13.50
N PRO A 83 0.43 12.84 -14.77
CA PRO A 83 1.02 11.57 -15.20
C PRO A 83 2.52 11.46 -14.89
N GLY A 84 3.28 12.53 -15.10
CA GLY A 84 4.73 12.54 -14.83
C GLY A 84 5.06 12.40 -13.34
N LEU A 85 4.23 12.91 -12.44
CA LEU A 85 4.39 12.68 -11.00
C LEU A 85 4.07 11.22 -10.63
N LEU A 86 2.99 10.67 -11.19
CA LEU A 86 2.59 9.28 -10.96
C LEU A 86 3.72 8.30 -11.33
N GLU A 87 4.32 8.48 -12.51
CA GLU A 87 5.43 7.62 -12.97
C GLU A 87 6.63 7.69 -12.02
N ARG A 88 7.01 8.89 -11.58
CA ARG A 88 8.10 9.08 -10.61
C ARG A 88 7.81 8.40 -9.28
N LEU A 89 6.58 8.51 -8.77
CA LEU A 89 6.16 7.85 -7.53
C LEU A 89 6.15 6.32 -7.69
N ARG A 90 5.62 5.80 -8.81
CA ARG A 90 5.65 4.35 -9.11
C ARG A 90 7.09 3.83 -9.13
N LYS A 91 8.01 4.51 -9.81
CA LYS A 91 9.44 4.13 -9.85
C LYS A 91 10.07 4.18 -8.45
N TYR A 92 9.71 5.17 -7.65
CA TYR A 92 10.22 5.34 -6.29
C TYR A 92 9.76 4.21 -5.35
N TYR A 93 8.47 3.90 -5.33
CA TYR A 93 7.91 2.85 -4.48
C TYR A 93 8.28 1.43 -4.95
N ARG A 94 8.49 1.22 -6.25
CA ARG A 94 9.06 -0.04 -6.78
C ARG A 94 10.42 -0.36 -6.16
N ARG A 95 11.30 0.63 -6.01
CA ARG A 95 12.61 0.45 -5.35
C ARG A 95 12.49 0.06 -3.87
N GLN A 96 11.34 0.30 -3.26
CA GLN A 96 11.02 -0.08 -1.89
C GLN A 96 10.24 -1.40 -1.83
N GLY A 97 10.15 -2.11 -2.96
CA GLY A 97 9.50 -3.42 -3.10
C GLY A 97 7.99 -3.37 -3.22
N CYS A 98 7.42 -2.22 -3.61
CA CYS A 98 6.00 -2.12 -3.91
C CYS A 98 5.72 -2.50 -5.37
N GLU A 99 4.67 -3.25 -5.61
CA GLU A 99 4.19 -3.63 -6.93
C GLU A 99 3.06 -2.70 -7.39
N PRO A 100 3.05 -2.23 -8.64
CA PRO A 100 1.97 -1.39 -9.12
C PRO A 100 0.68 -2.19 -9.30
N ILE A 101 -0.44 -1.55 -9.01
CA ILE A 101 -1.74 -2.09 -9.36
C ILE A 101 -2.00 -1.88 -10.86
N PRO A 102 -2.43 -2.92 -11.60
CA PRO A 102 -2.86 -2.79 -12.99
C PRO A 102 -4.02 -1.82 -13.14
N ASP A 103 -4.07 -1.09 -14.26
CA ASP A 103 -5.14 -0.10 -14.50
C ASP A 103 -6.54 -0.76 -14.54
N GLU A 104 -6.62 -1.99 -15.06
CA GLU A 104 -7.78 -2.87 -14.97
C GLU A 104 -7.65 -3.81 -13.76
N ASN A 105 -8.46 -3.57 -12.73
CA ASN A 105 -8.45 -4.38 -11.52
C ASN A 105 -9.83 -4.46 -10.84
N PRO A 106 -10.08 -5.47 -10.00
CA PRO A 106 -11.39 -5.70 -9.37
C PRO A 106 -11.92 -4.54 -8.52
N LEU A 107 -11.05 -3.63 -8.05
CA LEU A 107 -11.43 -2.50 -7.20
C LEU A 107 -11.47 -1.16 -7.95
N GLY A 108 -11.17 -1.13 -9.25
CA GLY A 108 -11.11 0.10 -10.05
C GLY A 108 -10.03 1.10 -9.58
N ILE A 109 -9.01 0.65 -8.87
CA ILE A 109 -7.95 1.52 -8.32
C ILE A 109 -6.95 1.87 -9.41
N ARG A 110 -6.83 3.16 -9.77
CA ARG A 110 -5.93 3.59 -10.86
C ARG A 110 -4.50 3.89 -10.40
N HIS A 111 -4.35 4.52 -9.23
CA HIS A 111 -3.06 5.02 -8.75
C HIS A 111 -2.61 4.25 -7.52
N GLY A 112 -2.63 2.92 -7.62
CA GLY A 112 -2.35 2.01 -6.52
C GLY A 112 -0.96 1.38 -6.59
N MET A 113 -0.37 1.11 -5.43
CA MET A 113 0.76 0.18 -5.28
C MET A 113 0.47 -0.77 -4.13
N LEU A 114 0.87 -2.03 -4.23
CA LEU A 114 0.77 -3.05 -3.18
C LEU A 114 2.14 -3.37 -2.62
N ARG A 115 2.26 -3.58 -1.31
CA ARG A 115 3.50 -4.03 -0.66
C ARG A 115 3.20 -5.21 0.24
N VAL A 116 4.04 -6.25 0.15
CA VAL A 116 4.04 -7.34 1.12
C VAL A 116 4.59 -6.82 2.46
N VAL A 117 3.88 -7.08 3.55
CA VAL A 117 4.37 -6.81 4.90
C VAL A 117 5.39 -7.89 5.25
N PRO A 118 6.65 -7.54 5.54
CA PRO A 118 7.66 -8.55 5.89
C PRO A 118 7.27 -9.33 7.17
N PRO A 119 7.54 -10.64 7.24
CA PRO A 119 7.32 -11.42 8.46
C PRO A 119 8.20 -10.90 9.62
N VAL A 120 7.85 -11.30 10.84
CA VAL A 120 8.73 -11.11 12.02
C VAL A 120 9.97 -11.99 11.81
N GLN A 121 11.16 -11.39 11.91
CA GLN A 121 12.44 -12.12 11.92
C GLN A 121 12.72 -12.65 13.32
#